data_AF-A0A0Q3GRZ4-F1
#
_entry.id   AF-A0A0Q3GRZ4-F1
#
_cell.length_a   1.000
_cell.length_b   1.000
_cell.length_c   1.000
_cell.angle_alpha   90.00
_cell.angle_beta   90.00
_cell.angle_gamma   90.00
#
_symmetry.space_group_name_H-M   'P 1'
#
loop_
_entity.id
_entity.type
_entity.pdbx_description
1 polymer ?
#
loop_
_entity_poly.entity_id
_entity_poly.type
_entity_poly.pdbx_seq_one_letter_code
_entity_poly.pdbx_strand_id
1 'polypeptide(L)'
;MDDADDIYMRSWTGTIIGPPNTVHEGRIYQLKLFCDTDYPDKPPTVRFQARVNMTCVNQETGMVDPSRFPMLGNWRREHTMEDILISLKKEMSAPQNRRLHQPHEGNDDQRVEQKGLAIRCVIM
;
A
#
# COMPACT_ATOMS: atom_id res chain seq x y z
N MET A 1 -15.63 9.66 6.80
CA MET A 1 -15.34 10.79 5.88
C MET A 1 -13.95 11.23 6.25
N ASP A 2 -12.94 10.68 5.59
CA ASP A 2 -11.54 11.07 5.85
C ASP A 2 -11.28 12.35 5.04
N ASP A 3 -11.38 13.45 5.78
CA ASP A 3 -10.90 14.80 5.47
C ASP A 3 -11.53 15.49 4.25
N ALA A 4 -12.66 16.16 4.50
CA ALA A 4 -13.27 17.16 3.60
C ALA A 4 -12.36 18.38 3.29
N ASP A 5 -11.14 18.40 3.85
CA ASP A 5 -10.11 19.43 3.68
C ASP A 5 -8.96 19.01 2.73
N ASP A 6 -8.93 17.77 2.20
CA ASP A 6 -7.90 17.37 1.23
C ASP A 6 -8.21 17.88 -0.19
N ILE A 7 -8.39 19.21 -0.29
CA ILE A 7 -8.58 19.99 -1.53
C ILE A 7 -7.40 19.75 -2.50
N TYR A 8 -6.24 19.37 -1.96
CA TYR A 8 -5.01 19.11 -2.71
C TYR A 8 -4.87 17.67 -3.21
N MET A 9 -5.81 16.77 -2.91
CA MET A 9 -5.79 15.36 -3.33
C MET A 9 -4.43 14.69 -3.04
N ARG A 10 -3.90 14.88 -1.82
CA ARG A 10 -2.58 14.34 -1.46
C ARG A 10 -2.65 12.92 -0.93
N SER A 11 -3.80 12.53 -0.37
CA SER A 11 -4.05 11.20 0.17
C SER A 11 -4.77 10.31 -0.85
N TRP A 12 -4.18 9.17 -1.16
CA TRP A 12 -4.73 8.15 -2.05
C TRP A 12 -4.86 6.83 -1.30
N THR A 13 -5.92 6.08 -1.61
CA THR A 13 -6.07 4.71 -1.09
C THR A 13 -5.87 3.73 -2.23
N GLY A 14 -4.88 2.86 -2.09
CA GLY A 14 -4.58 1.78 -3.03
C GLY A 14 -5.08 0.44 -2.51
N THR A 15 -5.44 -0.46 -3.42
CA THR A 15 -5.85 -1.83 -3.07
C THR A 15 -5.02 -2.82 -3.87
N ILE A 16 -4.42 -3.80 -3.18
CA ILE A 16 -3.70 -4.91 -3.81
C ILE A 16 -4.44 -6.20 -3.49
N ILE A 17 -4.84 -6.93 -4.53
CA ILE A 17 -5.32 -8.30 -4.39
C ILE A 17 -4.10 -9.22 -4.39
N GLY A 18 -3.96 -10.01 -3.33
CA GLY A 18 -2.79 -10.84 -3.15
C GLY A 18 -2.63 -11.87 -4.28
N PRO A 19 -1.41 -12.03 -4.82
CA PRO A 19 -1.16 -12.88 -5.98
C PRO A 19 -1.38 -14.38 -5.66
N PRO A 20 -1.80 -15.17 -6.66
CA PRO A 20 -1.99 -16.61 -6.49
C PRO A 20 -0.68 -17.34 -6.22
N ASN A 21 -0.75 -18.53 -5.64
CA ASN A 21 0.38 -19.36 -5.24
C ASN A 21 1.31 -18.70 -4.20
N THR A 22 0.74 -17.83 -3.35
CA THR A 22 1.45 -17.19 -2.24
C THR A 22 0.61 -17.26 -0.96
N VAL A 23 1.23 -17.04 0.19
CA VAL A 23 0.53 -16.83 1.47
C VAL A 23 -0.43 -15.62 1.47
N HIS A 24 -0.34 -14.78 0.44
CA HIS A 24 -1.20 -13.62 0.25
C HIS A 24 -2.42 -13.93 -0.64
N GLU A 25 -2.51 -15.11 -1.25
CA GLU A 25 -3.59 -15.48 -2.17
C GLU A 25 -4.97 -15.30 -1.54
N GLY A 26 -5.88 -14.63 -2.26
CA GLY A 26 -7.24 -14.36 -1.80
C GLY A 26 -7.39 -13.23 -0.78
N ARG A 27 -6.28 -12.65 -0.28
CA ARG A 27 -6.31 -11.52 0.67
C ARG A 27 -6.39 -10.19 -0.06
N ILE A 28 -7.06 -9.21 0.56
CA ILE A 28 -7.19 -7.84 0.04
C ILE A 28 -6.44 -6.88 0.96
N TYR A 29 -5.39 -6.25 0.45
CA TYR A 29 -4.59 -5.29 1.19
C TYR A 29 -4.97 -3.86 0.82
N GLN A 30 -5.32 -3.06 1.82
CA GLN A 30 -5.51 -1.61 1.65
C GLN A 30 -4.23 -0.87 2.04
N LEU A 31 -3.85 0.11 1.22
CA LEU A 31 -2.70 0.96 1.42
C LEU A 31 -3.12 2.42 1.41
N LYS A 32 -2.45 3.24 2.21
CA LYS A 32 -2.50 4.70 2.11
C LYS A 32 -1.22 5.18 1.44
N LEU A 33 -1.38 5.98 0.38
CA LEU A 33 -0.31 6.67 -0.31
C LEU A 33 -0.48 8.16 -0.03
N PHE A 34 0.56 8.81 0.47
CA PHE A 34 0.54 10.23 0.79
C PHE A 34 1.60 10.97 -0.02
N CYS A 35 1.15 11.93 -0.82
CA CYS A 35 1.99 12.81 -1.62
C CYS A 35 2.31 14.06 -0.80
N ASP A 36 3.56 14.22 -0.39
CA ASP A 36 3.98 15.44 0.30
C ASP A 36 4.18 16.59 -0.71
N THR A 37 4.50 17.78 -0.19
CA THR A 37 4.76 19.00 -0.98
C THR A 37 5.88 18.85 -2.01
N ASP A 38 6.83 17.93 -1.79
CA ASP A 38 7.94 17.63 -2.69
C ASP A 38 7.58 16.62 -3.81
N TYR A 39 6.36 16.07 -3.85
CA TYR A 39 5.94 15.19 -4.94
C TYR A 39 5.73 16.01 -6.23
N PRO A 40 6.19 15.55 -7.42
CA PRO A 40 6.72 14.22 -7.73
C PRO A 40 8.26 14.10 -7.69
N ASP A 41 8.99 15.11 -7.23
CA ASP A 41 10.46 15.04 -7.14
C ASP A 41 10.92 14.04 -6.07
N LYS A 42 10.13 13.87 -5.01
CA LYS A 42 10.27 12.79 -4.02
C LYS A 42 9.14 11.75 -4.14
N PRO A 43 9.41 10.48 -3.77
CA PRO A 43 8.37 9.45 -3.76
C PRO A 43 7.28 9.77 -2.75
N PRO A 44 6.04 9.28 -2.97
CA PRO A 44 5.01 9.33 -1.96
C PRO A 44 5.37 8.40 -0.79
N THR A 45 4.82 8.71 0.38
CA THR A 45 4.88 7.80 1.53
C THR A 45 3.83 6.71 1.36
N VAL A 46 4.22 5.44 1.55
CA VAL A 46 3.32 4.29 1.35
C VAL A 46 3.22 3.49 2.65
N ARG A 47 1.98 3.20 3.07
CA ARG A 47 1.69 2.47 4.29
C ARG A 47 0.58 1.46 4.07
N PHE A 48 0.78 0.22 4.53
CA PHE A 48 -0.29 -0.75 4.65
C PHE A 48 -1.18 -0.43 5.85
N GLN A 49 -2.50 -0.42 5.64
CA GLN A 49 -3.46 -0.22 6.72
C GLN A 49 -3.56 -1.44 7.63
N ALA A 50 -3.58 -2.64 7.03
CA ALA A 50 -3.54 -3.90 7.75
C ALA A 50 -2.09 -4.34 7.98
N ARG A 51 -1.84 -5.08 9.07
CA ARG A 51 -0.52 -5.67 9.31
C ARG A 51 -0.20 -6.67 8.21
N VAL A 52 0.97 -6.51 7.60
CA VAL A 52 1.50 -7.41 6.58
C VAL A 52 2.95 -7.74 6.92
N ASN A 53 3.34 -8.99 6.73
CA ASN A 53 4.72 -9.41 6.91
C ASN A 53 5.39 -9.50 5.54
N MET A 54 6.19 -8.48 5.21
CA MET A 54 6.99 -8.41 3.99
C MET A 54 8.36 -7.81 4.31
N THR A 55 9.39 -8.22 3.59
CA THR A 55 10.74 -7.68 3.79
C THR A 55 10.78 -6.17 3.60
N CYS A 56 10.05 -5.59 2.65
CA CYS A 56 10.10 -4.15 2.45
C CYS A 56 9.18 -3.34 3.38
N VAL A 57 8.50 -3.97 4.36
CA VAL A 57 7.49 -3.31 5.21
C VAL A 57 7.89 -3.41 6.68
N ASN A 58 7.80 -2.30 7.39
CA ASN A 58 7.92 -2.29 8.84
C ASN A 58 6.67 -2.93 9.47
N GLN A 59 6.85 -3.99 10.26
CA GLN A 59 5.74 -4.78 10.81
C GLN A 59 4.93 -4.04 11.91
N GLU A 60 5.54 -3.05 12.57
CA GLU A 60 4.88 -2.27 13.62
C GLU A 60 4.07 -1.12 13.01
N THR A 61 4.65 -0.39 12.07
CA THR A 61 4.02 0.81 11.50
C THR A 61 3.25 0.55 10.21
N GLY A 62 3.57 -0.52 9.48
CA GLY A 62 3.05 -0.81 8.14
C GLY A 62 3.69 0.05 7.04
N MET A 63 4.69 0.88 7.37
CA MET A 63 5.36 1.74 6.40
C MET A 63 6.28 0.92 5.49
N VAL A 64 6.26 1.24 4.19
CA VAL A 64 7.20 0.68 3.21
C VAL A 64 8.53 1.41 3.33
N ASP A 65 9.61 0.66 3.47
CA ASP A 65 10.97 1.18 3.62
C ASP A 65 11.62 1.40 2.23
N PRO A 66 11.92 2.64 1.83
CA PRO A 66 12.54 2.92 0.53
C PRO A 66 13.90 2.26 0.34
N SER A 67 14.64 1.98 1.42
CA SER A 67 15.94 1.30 1.33
C SER A 67 15.82 -0.18 0.96
N ARG A 68 14.66 -0.78 1.23
CA ARG A 68 14.35 -2.19 0.98
C ARG A 68 13.39 -2.37 -0.20
N PHE A 69 12.89 -1.27 -0.76
CA PHE A 69 11.96 -1.25 -1.89
C PHE A 69 12.49 -0.34 -3.02
N PRO A 70 13.17 -0.91 -4.02
CA PRO A 70 13.85 -0.14 -5.07
C PRO A 70 12.95 0.84 -5.83
N MET A 71 11.64 0.56 -5.91
CA MET A 71 10.66 1.43 -6.56
C MET A 71 10.56 2.81 -5.88
N LEU A 72 10.69 2.87 -4.56
CA LEU A 72 10.75 4.14 -3.81
C LEU A 72 12.19 4.61 -3.64
N GLY A 73 13.15 3.69 -3.45
CA GLY A 73 14.57 4.04 -3.28
C GLY A 73 15.21 4.70 -4.51
N ASN A 74 14.77 4.32 -5.71
CA ASN A 74 15.22 4.90 -6.99
C ASN A 74 14.08 5.67 -7.68
N TRP A 75 13.28 6.40 -6.90
CA TRP A 75 12.13 7.13 -7.41
C TRP A 75 12.52 8.09 -8.53
N ARG A 76 11.67 8.15 -9.56
CA ARG A 76 11.75 9.12 -10.64
C ARG A 76 10.38 9.74 -10.83
N ARG A 77 10.32 11.00 -11.25
CA ARG A 77 9.06 11.73 -11.46
C ARG A 77 8.14 11.09 -12.50
N GLU A 78 8.66 10.21 -13.35
CA GLU A 78 7.88 9.45 -14.34
C GLU A 78 7.14 8.27 -13.72
N HIS A 79 7.52 7.84 -12.51
CA HIS A 79 6.84 6.77 -11.80
C HIS A 79 5.46 7.22 -11.33
N THR A 80 4.52 6.28 -11.35
CA THR A 80 3.14 6.49 -10.98
C THR A 80 2.75 5.71 -9.73
N MET A 81 1.58 6.01 -9.18
CA MET A 81 0.99 5.20 -8.10
C MET A 81 0.75 3.75 -8.54
N GLU A 82 0.43 3.55 -9.82
CA GLU A 82 0.27 2.23 -10.42
C GLU A 82 1.56 1.42 -10.34
N ASP A 83 2.70 2.02 -10.68
CA ASP A 83 4.02 1.37 -10.64
C ASP A 83 4.39 0.93 -9.21
N ILE A 84 4.00 1.71 -8.20
CA ILE A 84 4.17 1.35 -6.79
C ILE A 84 3.35 0.09 -6.46
N LEU A 85 2.06 0.07 -6.83
CA LEU A 85 1.17 -1.05 -6.55
C LEU A 85 1.62 -2.33 -7.28
N ILE A 86 2.02 -2.22 -8.55
CA ILE A 86 2.57 -3.33 -9.34
C ILE A 86 3.84 -3.87 -8.69
N SER A 87 4.75 -2.98 -8.26
CA SER A 87 6.02 -3.37 -7.66
C SER A 87 5.83 -4.02 -6.29
N LEU A 88 4.88 -3.55 -5.47
CA LEU A 88 4.51 -4.20 -4.21
C LEU A 88 3.88 -5.58 -4.43
N LYS A 89 3.01 -5.72 -5.44
CA LYS A 89 2.44 -7.03 -5.83
C LYS A 89 3.54 -8.00 -6.27
N LYS A 90 4.56 -7.54 -7.00
CA LYS A 90 5.75 -8.35 -7.35
C LYS A 90 6.54 -8.76 -6.10
N GLU A 91 6.73 -7.86 -5.15
CA GLU A 91 7.40 -8.18 -3.89
C GLU A 91 6.64 -9.25 -3.09
N MET A 92 5.30 -9.28 -3.10
CA MET A 92 4.53 -10.36 -2.47
C MET A 92 4.81 -11.74 -3.09
N SER A 93 5.07 -11.79 -4.40
CA SER A 93 5.43 -13.02 -5.11
C SER A 93 6.91 -13.39 -4.99
N ALA A 94 7.76 -12.49 -4.46
CA ALA A 94 9.18 -12.73 -4.35
C ALA A 94 9.48 -13.91 -3.40
N PRO A 95 10.54 -14.70 -3.64
CA PRO A 95 10.84 -15.91 -2.87
C PRO A 95 10.91 -15.68 -1.36
N GLN A 96 11.42 -14.52 -0.95
CA GLN A 96 11.56 -14.12 0.44
C GLN A 96 10.23 -13.77 1.13
N ASN A 97 9.17 -13.44 0.38
CA ASN A 97 7.87 -12.99 0.93
C ASN A 97 6.74 -13.99 0.71
N ARG A 98 6.75 -14.72 -0.43
CA ARG A 98 5.63 -15.59 -0.85
C ARG A 98 5.26 -16.71 0.11
N ARG A 99 6.14 -17.02 1.08
CA ARG A 99 5.95 -18.05 2.14
C ARG A 99 6.04 -17.49 3.56
N LEU A 100 6.18 -16.18 3.74
CA LEU A 100 6.28 -15.58 5.08
C LEU A 100 4.96 -15.71 5.80
N HIS A 101 5.02 -16.20 7.03
CA HIS A 101 3.84 -16.29 7.88
C HIS A 101 3.22 -14.90 8.06
N GLN A 102 1.97 -14.74 7.62
CA GLN A 102 1.22 -13.51 7.77
C GLN A 102 0.45 -13.52 9.09
N PRO A 103 0.25 -12.36 9.73
CA PRO A 103 -0.69 -12.25 10.85
C PRO A 103 -2.11 -12.68 10.40
N HIS A 104 -2.92 -13.10 11.36
CA HIS A 104 -4.33 -13.38 11.11
C HIS A 104 -5.03 -12.09 10.67
N GLU A 105 -5.89 -12.18 9.66
CA GLU A 105 -6.75 -11.08 9.26
C GLU A 105 -7.79 -10.88 10.38
N GLY A 106 -7.65 -9.83 11.19
CA GLY A 106 -8.52 -9.63 12.36
C GLY A 106 -8.35 -8.29 13.07
N ASN A 107 -9.16 -7.32 12.60
CA ASN A 107 -9.98 -6.37 13.39
C ASN A 107 -9.42 -5.77 14.70
N ASP A 108 -8.41 -4.89 14.61
CA ASP A 108 -8.23 -3.83 15.60
C ASP A 108 -8.44 -2.47 14.88
N ASP A 109 -9.54 -1.81 15.23
CA ASP A 109 -10.02 -0.49 14.75
C ASP A 109 -10.79 -0.42 13.41
N GLN A 110 -11.98 -1.05 13.38
CA GLN A 110 -13.04 -0.69 12.46
C GLN A 110 -14.15 0.07 13.22
N ARG A 111 -13.89 1.34 13.55
CA ARG A 111 -14.95 2.26 14.00
C ARG A 111 -14.89 3.62 13.29
N VAL A 112 -15.08 3.62 11.96
CA VAL A 112 -15.72 4.77 11.29
C VAL A 112 -16.64 4.27 10.18
N GLU A 113 -17.81 4.89 10.15
CA GLU A 113 -19.10 4.52 9.58
C GLU A 113 -19.15 4.47 8.03
N GLN A 114 -19.87 3.47 7.51
CA GLN A 114 -20.23 3.30 6.09
C GLN A 114 -21.24 4.37 5.68
N LYS A 115 -20.95 5.21 4.66
CA LYS A 115 -21.95 5.63 3.64
C LYS A 115 -21.28 6.00 2.31
N GLY A 116 -21.71 5.28 1.26
CA GLY A 116 -21.75 5.67 -0.16
C GLY A 116 -20.53 6.35 -0.75
N LEU A 117 -19.70 5.62 -1.48
CA LEU A 117 -18.61 6.22 -2.25
C LEU A 117 -18.63 5.70 -3.69
N ALA A 118 -18.87 6.61 -4.64
CA ALA A 118 -18.43 6.43 -6.00
C ALA A 118 -16.90 6.55 -5.99
N ILE A 119 -16.23 5.40 -5.93
CA ILE A 119 -14.78 5.29 -5.73
C ILE A 119 -14.10 5.32 -7.11
N ARG A 120 -13.12 6.21 -7.30
CA ARG A 120 -12.13 6.05 -8.38
C ARG A 120 -11.17 4.94 -7.95
N CYS A 121 -11.59 3.72 -8.20
CA CYS A 121 -10.91 2.50 -7.79
C CYS A 121 -9.87 2.16 -8.85
N VAL A 122 -8.59 2.15 -8.48
CA VAL A 122 -7.57 1.43 -9.25
C VAL A 122 -7.45 0.06 -8.60
N ILE A 123 -8.14 -0.92 -9.19
CA ILE A 123 -8.07 -2.33 -8.79
C ILE A 123 -7.16 -3.02 -9.81
N MET A 124 -6.12 -3.72 -9.34
CA MET A 124 -5.22 -4.52 -10.17
C MET A 124 -4.94 -5.92 -9.63
#